data_AF-A0A1V6A7M9-F1
#
_entry.id   AF-A0A1V6A7M9-F1
#
_cell.length_a   1.000
_cell.length_b   1.000
_cell.length_c   1.000
_cell.angle_alpha   90.00
_cell.angle_beta   90.00
_cell.angle_gamma   90.00
#
_symmetry.space_group_name_H-M   'P 1'
#
loop_
_entity.id
_entity.type
_entity.pdbx_description
1 polymer ?
#
loop_
_entity_poly.entity_id
_entity_poly.type
_entity_poly.pdbx_seq_one_letter_code
_entity_poly.pdbx_strand_id
1 'polypeptide(L)'
;MREISDIDEFYKTFDKKYLYCGGFMESALQIKLNDLQNKFKEILLKFKPVKYYWLRKNMMCPILIGNSKFDFAKDIIENELDYRKLYKLLEDETSKKTLLAVMCFKLTQNYQYLKQIERFTIDQYFDPEIIRFNPEGEVFADCGGFSGDTAIAAFRLHVPIKKYYFIEPDPENSKNAKNALKDFENIIYCECASGDSKGEVAFECRGAGGHITQSGTKKIIVDTLDNIVKEPLTFIKMDIEGAESATLKGAENHILNHKPKLAVCAYHKPDDAHKLAFQIKKIRPDYKLFFRVYGSSYCEAVIYAL
;
A
#
# COMPACT_ATOMS: atom_id res chain seq x y z
N MET A 1 -15.49 14.29 15.81
CA MET A 1 -15.17 13.76 14.46
C MET A 1 -16.48 13.65 13.71
N ARG A 2 -16.53 14.03 12.43
CA ARG A 2 -17.73 13.78 11.63
C ARG A 2 -17.68 12.33 11.16
N GLU A 3 -18.70 11.57 11.49
CA GLU A 3 -18.86 10.22 10.96
C GLU A 3 -19.28 10.35 9.49
N ILE A 4 -18.58 9.65 8.59
CA ILE A 4 -18.90 9.64 7.16
C ILE A 4 -19.28 8.21 6.82
N SER A 5 -20.56 8.00 6.53
CA SER A 5 -21.13 6.67 6.33
C SER A 5 -21.07 6.20 4.88
N ASP A 6 -20.98 7.12 3.93
CA ASP A 6 -20.98 6.81 2.50
C ASP A 6 -20.10 7.78 1.68
N ILE A 7 -19.81 7.37 0.45
CA ILE A 7 -18.91 8.11 -0.45
C ILE A 7 -19.55 9.37 -1.06
N ASP A 8 -20.88 9.47 -1.12
CA ASP A 8 -21.53 10.72 -1.53
C ASP A 8 -21.38 11.78 -0.43
N GLU A 9 -21.58 11.42 0.83
CA GLU A 9 -21.34 12.30 1.98
C GLU A 9 -19.88 12.75 2.05
N PHE A 10 -18.94 11.84 1.80
CA PHE A 10 -17.51 12.15 1.76
C PHE A 10 -17.22 13.32 0.80
N TYR A 11 -17.61 13.20 -0.47
CA TYR A 11 -17.32 14.22 -1.49
C TYR A 11 -18.18 15.48 -1.37
N LYS A 12 -19.36 15.40 -0.73
CA LYS A 12 -20.11 16.60 -0.31
C LYS A 12 -19.37 17.38 0.78
N THR A 13 -18.64 16.69 1.65
CA THR A 13 -17.91 17.28 2.78
C THR A 13 -16.53 17.79 2.36
N PHE A 14 -15.81 16.99 1.58
CA PHE A 14 -14.46 17.23 1.10
C PHE A 14 -14.47 17.37 -0.41
N ASP A 15 -15.01 18.49 -0.89
CA ASP A 15 -15.00 18.80 -2.32
C ASP A 15 -13.63 19.35 -2.77
N LYS A 16 -13.49 19.63 -4.06
CA LYS A 16 -12.28 20.28 -4.61
C LYS A 16 -11.94 21.58 -3.88
N LYS A 17 -12.94 22.35 -3.43
CA LYS A 17 -12.68 23.59 -2.70
C LYS A 17 -12.03 23.32 -1.35
N TYR A 18 -12.29 22.19 -0.70
CA TYR A 18 -11.66 21.84 0.58
C TYR A 18 -10.12 21.82 0.53
N LEU A 19 -9.52 21.19 -0.50
CA LEU A 19 -8.07 21.11 -0.65
C LEU A 19 -7.44 22.44 -1.09
N TYR A 20 -8.13 23.20 -1.95
CA TYR A 20 -7.58 24.42 -2.53
C TYR A 20 -7.91 25.70 -1.74
N CYS A 21 -8.95 25.69 -0.91
CA CYS A 21 -9.30 26.72 0.06
C CYS A 21 -8.70 26.38 1.44
N GLY A 22 -8.43 27.38 2.28
CA GLY A 22 -7.75 27.21 3.57
C GLY A 22 -8.49 26.40 4.65
N GLY A 23 -9.51 25.61 4.31
CA GLY A 23 -10.29 24.77 5.25
C GLY A 23 -9.51 23.57 5.81
N PHE A 24 -8.48 23.11 5.10
CA PHE A 24 -7.49 22.17 5.63
C PHE A 24 -6.80 22.71 6.91
N MET A 25 -6.70 24.03 7.04
CA MET A 25 -5.80 24.67 8.01
C MET A 25 -6.47 24.91 9.37
N GLU A 26 -7.79 24.95 9.41
CA GLU A 26 -8.54 25.20 10.65
C GLU A 26 -8.56 23.97 11.57
N SER A 27 -8.44 22.75 11.04
CA SER A 27 -8.37 21.53 11.86
C SER A 27 -6.95 21.15 12.31
N ALA A 28 -5.91 21.82 11.83
CA ALA A 28 -4.50 21.47 12.08
C ALA A 28 -3.69 22.52 12.85
N LEU A 29 -4.30 23.63 13.29
CA LEU A 29 -3.62 24.74 13.95
C LEU A 29 -4.24 25.08 15.32
N GLN A 30 -3.87 24.29 16.33
CA GLN A 30 -3.62 24.82 17.68
C GLN A 30 -2.11 24.76 17.91
N ILE A 31 -1.39 25.89 17.75
CA ILE A 31 -0.12 26.23 18.43
C ILE A 31 0.21 27.70 18.07
N LYS A 32 0.46 28.51 19.12
CA LYS A 32 0.89 29.92 19.09
C LYS A 32 2.36 30.05 18.63
N LEU A 33 2.73 31.16 17.96
CA LEU A 33 3.84 32.06 18.35
C LEU A 33 4.07 33.23 17.36
N ASN A 34 4.74 34.26 17.90
CA ASN A 34 4.79 35.68 17.54
C ASN A 34 5.86 36.10 16.51
N ASP A 35 5.60 37.27 15.90
CA ASP A 35 6.45 38.34 15.33
C ASP A 35 7.84 38.07 14.70
N LEU A 36 7.98 38.46 13.41
CA LEU A 36 8.91 39.48 12.89
C LEU A 36 8.61 39.72 11.37
N GLN A 37 7.93 40.79 10.96
CA GLN A 37 8.42 42.13 10.57
C GLN A 37 9.20 42.19 9.24
N ASN A 38 8.90 43.04 8.23
CA ASN A 38 7.76 43.93 8.01
C ASN A 38 7.66 44.53 6.57
N LYS A 39 8.33 43.99 5.52
CA LYS A 39 8.23 44.57 4.16
C LYS A 39 7.99 43.61 2.99
N PHE A 40 7.76 42.33 3.28
CA PHE A 40 7.28 41.32 2.32
C PHE A 40 5.80 40.94 2.57
N LYS A 41 5.19 41.62 3.56
CA LYS A 41 3.88 41.33 4.17
C LYS A 41 2.71 41.64 3.23
N GLU A 42 2.72 42.76 2.52
CA GLU A 42 1.55 43.23 1.76
C GLU A 42 1.27 42.45 0.46
N ILE A 43 2.29 41.84 -0.14
CA ILE A 43 2.15 41.08 -1.40
C ILE A 43 1.71 39.63 -1.13
N LEU A 44 2.19 39.02 -0.04
CA LEU A 44 1.74 37.71 0.43
C LEU A 44 0.36 37.75 1.12
N LEU A 45 -0.09 38.93 1.57
CA LEU A 45 -1.41 39.13 2.21
C LEU A 45 -2.60 38.86 1.28
N LYS A 46 -2.40 38.73 -0.04
CA LYS A 46 -3.46 38.30 -0.97
C LYS A 46 -3.56 36.79 -1.18
N PHE A 47 -2.55 36.01 -0.83
CA PHE A 47 -2.57 34.54 -0.93
C PHE A 47 -2.10 33.92 0.39
N LYS A 48 -3.09 33.64 1.27
CA LYS A 48 -2.99 33.19 2.67
C LYS A 48 -1.62 32.54 3.04
N PRO A 49 -0.82 33.17 3.95
CA PRO A 49 0.51 32.72 4.39
C PRO A 49 0.55 31.28 4.95
N VAL A 50 -0.60 30.78 5.37
CA VAL A 50 -0.75 29.46 5.95
C VAL A 50 -0.56 28.38 4.87
N LYS A 51 -1.02 28.59 3.62
CA LYS A 51 -0.84 27.67 2.48
C LYS A 51 0.63 27.43 2.19
N TYR A 52 1.43 28.50 2.18
CA TYR A 52 2.88 28.44 1.94
C TYR A 52 3.65 27.78 3.10
N TYR A 53 3.33 28.15 4.35
CA TYR A 53 3.94 27.54 5.53
C TYR A 53 3.62 26.03 5.65
N TRP A 54 2.39 25.64 5.33
CA TRP A 54 1.95 24.26 5.34
C TRP A 54 2.49 23.44 4.17
N LEU A 55 2.54 24.00 2.95
CA LEU A 55 3.25 23.41 1.81
C LEU A 55 4.70 23.11 2.20
N ARG A 56 5.42 24.08 2.79
CA ARG A 56 6.79 23.86 3.28
C ARG A 56 6.88 22.78 4.36
N LYS A 57 5.95 22.76 5.33
CA LYS A 57 5.98 21.81 6.46
C LYS A 57 5.58 20.38 6.05
N ASN A 58 4.71 20.20 5.05
CA ASN A 58 4.31 18.87 4.53
C ASN A 58 5.20 18.38 3.39
N MET A 59 5.91 19.27 2.68
CA MET A 59 7.06 18.89 1.86
C MET A 59 8.23 18.35 2.71
N MET A 60 8.27 18.69 4.00
CA MET A 60 9.25 18.17 4.95
C MET A 60 8.75 16.94 5.74
N CYS A 61 7.55 16.42 5.44
CA CYS A 61 7.08 15.15 6.02
C CYS A 61 7.81 13.96 5.37
N PRO A 62 7.89 12.80 6.06
CA PRO A 62 8.50 11.61 5.49
C PRO A 62 7.85 11.31 4.14
N ILE A 63 8.71 11.16 3.14
CA ILE A 63 8.33 10.89 1.77
C ILE A 63 8.19 9.38 1.63
N LEU A 64 7.02 8.90 1.23
CA LEU A 64 6.84 7.50 0.84
C LEU A 64 7.12 7.39 -0.65
N ILE A 65 8.29 6.87 -1.00
CA ILE A 65 8.73 6.63 -2.39
C ILE A 65 8.58 7.87 -3.28
N GLY A 66 9.13 9.01 -2.85
CA GLY A 66 9.00 10.28 -3.59
C GLY A 66 7.69 11.06 -3.36
N ASN A 67 6.66 10.46 -2.73
CA ASN A 67 5.35 11.09 -2.55
C ASN A 67 5.18 11.73 -1.16
N SER A 68 4.65 12.95 -1.17
CA SER A 68 4.28 13.68 0.04
C SER A 68 2.84 13.38 0.44
N LYS A 69 2.49 13.73 1.68
CA LYS A 69 1.10 13.61 2.17
C LYS A 69 0.09 14.42 1.34
N PHE A 70 0.55 15.50 0.69
CA PHE A 70 -0.28 16.30 -0.20
C PHE A 70 -0.64 15.54 -1.47
N ASP A 71 0.27 14.71 -2.00
CA ASP A 71 0.02 13.95 -3.22
C ASP A 71 -1.10 12.92 -3.01
N PHE A 72 -1.09 12.25 -1.85
CA PHE A 72 -2.18 11.35 -1.43
C PHE A 72 -3.52 12.08 -1.27
N ALA A 73 -3.51 13.26 -0.64
CA ALA A 73 -4.72 14.06 -0.47
C ALA A 73 -5.27 14.58 -1.81
N LYS A 74 -4.37 15.01 -2.70
CA LYS A 74 -4.68 15.49 -4.05
C LYS A 74 -5.32 14.39 -4.89
N ASP A 75 -4.75 13.19 -4.88
CA ASP A 75 -5.28 12.03 -5.61
C ASP A 75 -6.75 11.75 -5.27
N ILE A 76 -7.09 11.69 -3.98
CA ILE A 76 -8.46 11.45 -3.50
C ILE A 76 -9.46 12.48 -4.04
N ILE A 77 -9.06 13.75 -4.12
CA ILE A 77 -9.91 14.86 -4.54
C ILE A 77 -10.03 14.97 -6.06
N GLU A 78 -8.95 14.70 -6.78
CA GLU A 78 -8.91 14.82 -8.23
C GLU A 78 -9.53 13.59 -8.92
N ASN A 79 -9.46 12.40 -8.29
CA ASN A 79 -9.92 11.12 -8.85
C ASN A 79 -11.24 10.62 -8.24
N GLU A 80 -12.20 11.52 -7.99
CA GLU A 80 -13.50 11.20 -7.37
C GLU A 80 -14.23 10.01 -8.02
N LEU A 81 -14.28 9.98 -9.36
CA LEU A 81 -14.98 8.92 -10.09
C LEU A 81 -14.33 7.54 -9.86
N ASP A 82 -13.00 7.50 -9.75
CA ASP A 82 -12.28 6.26 -9.52
C ASP A 82 -12.49 5.75 -8.09
N TYR A 83 -12.45 6.62 -7.08
CA TYR A 83 -12.76 6.23 -5.71
C TYR A 83 -14.22 5.78 -5.55
N ARG A 84 -15.17 6.45 -6.22
CA ARG A 84 -16.57 6.00 -6.27
C ARG A 84 -16.72 4.63 -6.89
N LYS A 85 -15.98 4.35 -7.95
CA LYS A 85 -15.95 3.03 -8.59
C LYS A 85 -15.30 1.99 -7.69
N LEU A 86 -14.15 2.30 -7.08
CA LEU A 86 -13.49 1.43 -6.10
C LEU A 86 -14.45 1.06 -4.97
N TYR A 87 -15.08 2.05 -4.33
CA TYR A 87 -16.04 1.85 -3.25
C TYR A 87 -17.18 0.89 -3.63
N LYS A 88 -17.68 0.97 -4.87
CA LYS A 88 -18.71 0.07 -5.39
C LYS A 88 -18.20 -1.34 -5.68
N LEU A 89 -16.92 -1.51 -5.98
CA LEU A 89 -16.29 -2.80 -6.26
C LEU A 89 -15.93 -3.59 -4.99
N LEU A 90 -15.90 -2.94 -3.82
CA LEU A 90 -15.61 -3.59 -2.55
C LEU A 90 -16.82 -4.43 -2.10
N GLU A 91 -16.54 -5.69 -1.76
CA GLU A 91 -17.54 -6.72 -1.51
C GLU A 91 -18.30 -6.49 -0.19
N ASP A 92 -17.59 -6.06 0.86
CA ASP A 92 -18.17 -5.93 2.21
C ASP A 92 -18.18 -4.49 2.75
N GLU A 93 -19.08 -4.27 3.71
CA GLU A 93 -19.27 -2.97 4.36
C GLU A 93 -18.04 -2.56 5.20
N THR A 94 -17.30 -3.52 5.76
CA THR A 94 -16.05 -3.25 6.48
C THR A 94 -15.03 -2.60 5.54
N SER A 95 -14.85 -3.12 4.32
CA SER A 95 -13.93 -2.58 3.31
C SER A 95 -14.31 -1.18 2.91
N LYS A 96 -15.61 -0.94 2.68
CA LYS A 96 -16.15 0.38 2.34
C LYS A 96 -15.88 1.39 3.44
N LYS A 97 -16.14 1.04 4.70
CA LYS A 97 -15.83 1.87 5.87
C LYS A 97 -14.33 2.12 6.01
N THR A 98 -13.51 1.09 5.82
CA THR A 98 -12.05 1.22 5.85
C THR A 98 -11.55 2.16 4.76
N LEU A 99 -12.05 2.04 3.53
CA LEU A 99 -11.69 2.95 2.43
C LEU A 99 -12.01 4.41 2.79
N LEU A 100 -13.24 4.68 3.25
CA LEU A 100 -13.65 6.03 3.65
C LEU A 100 -12.79 6.57 4.80
N ALA A 101 -12.50 5.75 5.80
CA ALA A 101 -11.66 6.12 6.93
C ALA A 101 -10.22 6.46 6.50
N VAL A 102 -9.64 5.66 5.60
CA VAL A 102 -8.32 5.93 5.01
C VAL A 102 -8.34 7.22 4.19
N MET A 103 -9.38 7.44 3.38
CA MET A 103 -9.53 8.69 2.63
C MET A 103 -9.62 9.90 3.57
N CYS A 104 -10.43 9.80 4.65
CA CYS A 104 -10.54 10.82 5.67
C CYS A 104 -9.20 11.08 6.38
N PHE A 105 -8.46 10.02 6.72
CA PHE A 105 -7.13 10.14 7.32
C PHE A 105 -6.14 10.82 6.37
N LYS A 106 -6.06 10.38 5.11
CA LYS A 106 -5.16 10.96 4.11
C LYS A 106 -5.45 12.45 3.90
N LEU A 107 -6.73 12.85 3.88
CA LEU A 107 -7.15 14.25 3.77
C LEU A 107 -6.99 15.08 5.05
N THR A 108 -7.23 14.53 6.24
CA THR A 108 -7.30 15.36 7.47
C THR A 108 -6.11 15.20 8.39
N GLN A 109 -5.32 14.15 8.18
CA GLN A 109 -4.26 13.67 9.08
C GLN A 109 -4.76 13.36 10.50
N ASN A 110 -6.07 13.17 10.68
CA ASN A 110 -6.66 12.81 11.96
C ASN A 110 -6.61 11.29 12.15
N TYR A 111 -5.63 10.81 12.93
CA TYR A 111 -5.43 9.39 13.25
C TYR A 111 -6.63 8.71 13.90
N GLN A 112 -7.58 9.46 14.46
CA GLN A 112 -8.78 8.86 15.02
C GLN A 112 -9.61 8.10 13.97
N TYR A 113 -9.53 8.49 12.68
CA TYR A 113 -10.15 7.72 11.60
C TYR A 113 -9.46 6.37 11.36
N LEU A 114 -8.17 6.22 11.64
CA LEU A 114 -7.50 4.92 11.56
C LEU A 114 -7.82 4.06 12.79
N LYS A 115 -7.88 4.65 13.98
CA LYS A 115 -8.18 3.94 15.24
C LYS A 115 -9.52 3.19 15.23
N GLN A 116 -10.51 3.68 14.48
CA GLN A 116 -11.82 3.03 14.34
C GLN A 116 -11.80 1.81 13.40
N ILE A 117 -10.75 1.63 12.59
CA ILE A 117 -10.65 0.56 11.59
C ILE A 117 -9.37 -0.28 11.69
N GLU A 118 -8.42 0.08 12.57
CA GLU A 118 -7.16 -0.64 12.73
C GLU A 118 -7.40 -2.04 13.31
N ARG A 119 -6.64 -3.02 12.82
CA ARG A 119 -6.80 -4.44 13.17
C ARG A 119 -5.49 -4.99 13.73
N PHE A 120 -4.93 -4.30 14.72
CA PHE A 120 -3.60 -4.56 15.30
C PHE A 120 -3.43 -5.94 15.93
N THR A 121 -4.53 -6.63 16.25
CA THR A 121 -4.50 -8.00 16.78
C THR A 121 -4.41 -9.07 15.70
N ILE A 122 -4.49 -8.67 14.43
CA ILE A 122 -4.55 -9.58 13.29
C ILE A 122 -3.28 -9.40 12.47
N ASP A 123 -2.62 -10.52 12.19
CA ASP A 123 -1.45 -10.51 11.33
C ASP A 123 -1.85 -10.11 9.92
N GLN A 124 -1.19 -9.07 9.44
CA GLN A 124 -1.34 -8.56 8.09
C GLN A 124 -1.17 -9.72 7.08
N TYR A 125 -1.99 -9.71 6.03
CA TYR A 125 -2.09 -10.75 4.99
C TYR A 125 -2.82 -12.04 5.38
N PHE A 126 -3.00 -12.34 6.67
CA PHE A 126 -3.61 -13.60 7.14
C PHE A 126 -4.95 -13.38 7.86
N ASP A 127 -5.71 -12.40 7.40
CA ASP A 127 -6.97 -12.00 8.01
C ASP A 127 -8.03 -13.12 8.01
N PRO A 128 -8.45 -13.64 9.17
CA PRO A 128 -9.39 -14.75 9.24
C PRO A 128 -10.83 -14.37 8.87
N GLU A 129 -11.14 -13.10 8.63
CA GLU A 129 -12.43 -12.72 8.04
C GLU A 129 -12.43 -12.87 6.51
N ILE A 130 -11.26 -12.83 5.88
CA ILE A 130 -11.09 -12.76 4.43
C ILE A 130 -10.48 -14.05 3.88
N ILE A 131 -9.40 -14.51 4.50
CA ILE A 131 -8.57 -15.59 3.99
C ILE A 131 -9.07 -16.95 4.51
N ARG A 132 -9.22 -17.88 3.58
CA ARG A 132 -9.41 -19.31 3.86
C ARG A 132 -8.29 -20.07 3.15
N PHE A 133 -7.51 -20.82 3.91
CA PHE A 133 -6.38 -21.58 3.37
C PHE A 133 -6.85 -22.91 2.80
N ASN A 134 -6.13 -23.35 1.76
CA ASN A 134 -6.30 -24.67 1.17
C ASN A 134 -5.86 -25.74 2.17
N PRO A 135 -6.71 -26.73 2.49
CA PRO A 135 -6.35 -27.81 3.42
C PRO A 135 -5.13 -28.64 2.95
N GLU A 136 -4.92 -28.74 1.64
CA GLU A 136 -3.79 -29.45 1.02
C GLU A 136 -2.48 -28.65 1.03
N GLY A 137 -2.50 -27.41 1.52
CA GLY A 137 -1.36 -26.51 1.56
C GLY A 137 -1.37 -25.45 0.46
N GLU A 138 -0.87 -24.27 0.79
CA GLU A 138 -0.67 -23.15 -0.13
C GLU A 138 0.68 -23.27 -0.85
N VAL A 139 0.68 -22.95 -2.14
CA VAL A 139 1.88 -22.52 -2.87
C VAL A 139 1.88 -20.99 -2.83
N PHE A 140 2.70 -20.47 -1.92
CA PHE A 140 2.73 -19.06 -1.54
C PHE A 140 3.87 -18.33 -2.24
N ALA A 141 3.58 -17.20 -2.89
CA ALA A 141 4.59 -16.26 -3.36
C ALA A 141 4.59 -15.00 -2.47
N ASP A 142 5.72 -14.76 -1.80
CA ASP A 142 5.99 -13.59 -0.98
C ASP A 142 6.85 -12.62 -1.78
N CYS A 143 6.20 -11.73 -2.53
CA CYS A 143 6.88 -10.66 -3.25
C CYS A 143 7.22 -9.54 -2.26
N GLY A 144 8.51 -9.31 -2.04
CA GLY A 144 9.02 -8.39 -1.01
C GLY A 144 9.12 -9.08 0.33
N GLY A 145 9.90 -10.16 0.39
CA GLY A 145 10.02 -10.99 1.60
C GLY A 145 10.77 -10.32 2.75
N PHE A 146 11.57 -9.28 2.47
CA PHE A 146 12.32 -8.50 3.46
C PHE A 146 13.08 -9.39 4.47
N SER A 147 12.66 -9.42 5.73
CA SER A 147 13.32 -10.16 6.81
C SER A 147 12.78 -11.57 7.01
N GLY A 148 11.77 -11.99 6.24
CA GLY A 148 11.03 -13.24 6.45
C GLY A 148 9.92 -13.13 7.49
N ASP A 149 9.56 -11.92 7.91
CA ASP A 149 8.50 -11.65 8.88
C ASP A 149 7.14 -12.26 8.49
N THR A 150 6.76 -12.17 7.22
CA THR A 150 5.53 -12.74 6.68
C THR A 150 5.55 -14.27 6.76
N ALA A 151 6.70 -14.89 6.48
CA ALA A 151 6.87 -16.32 6.62
C ALA A 151 6.78 -16.75 8.11
N ILE A 152 7.47 -16.04 9.00
CA ILE A 152 7.40 -16.29 10.46
C ILE A 152 5.96 -16.20 10.96
N ALA A 153 5.20 -15.19 10.52
CA ALA A 153 3.79 -15.06 10.85
C ALA A 153 2.97 -16.25 10.31
N ALA A 154 3.18 -16.66 9.07
CA ALA A 154 2.51 -17.83 8.49
C ALA A 154 2.77 -19.10 9.30
N PHE A 155 4.01 -19.36 9.69
CA PHE A 155 4.36 -20.53 10.51
C PHE A 155 3.78 -20.46 11.92
N ARG A 156 3.84 -19.29 12.58
CA ARG A 156 3.22 -19.08 13.90
C ARG A 156 1.71 -19.34 13.86
N LEU A 157 1.06 -18.95 12.76
CA LEU A 157 -0.37 -19.14 12.53
C LEU A 157 -0.72 -20.54 12.03
N HIS A 158 0.26 -21.44 11.88
CA HIS A 158 0.07 -22.80 11.36
C HIS A 158 -0.62 -22.79 9.99
N VAL A 159 -0.31 -21.81 9.15
CA VAL A 159 -0.78 -21.78 7.76
C VAL A 159 -0.29 -23.06 7.07
N PRO A 160 -1.17 -23.85 6.43
CA PRO A 160 -0.74 -25.00 5.65
C PRO A 160 0.08 -24.51 4.45
N ILE A 161 1.41 -24.69 4.49
CA ILE A 161 2.30 -24.29 3.41
C ILE A 161 2.85 -25.54 2.73
N LYS A 162 2.50 -25.71 1.45
CA LYS A 162 3.10 -26.72 0.58
C LYS A 162 4.45 -26.25 0.05
N LYS A 163 4.53 -24.97 -0.33
CA LYS A 163 5.76 -24.35 -0.83
C LYS A 163 5.73 -22.84 -0.61
N TYR A 164 6.84 -22.26 -0.21
CA TYR A 164 6.98 -20.83 0.04
C TYR A 164 8.07 -20.24 -0.84
N TYR A 165 7.68 -19.43 -1.84
CA TYR A 165 8.60 -18.68 -2.68
C TYR A 165 8.87 -17.33 -2.04
N PHE A 166 10.05 -17.19 -1.45
CA PHE A 166 10.56 -15.97 -0.85
C PHE A 166 11.28 -15.15 -1.91
N ILE A 167 10.71 -14.01 -2.33
CA ILE A 167 11.23 -13.18 -3.42
C ILE A 167 11.72 -11.86 -2.83
N GLU A 168 13.04 -11.69 -2.78
CA GLU A 168 13.71 -10.54 -2.18
C GLU A 168 15.02 -10.24 -2.92
N PRO A 169 15.17 -9.06 -3.54
CA PRO A 169 16.36 -8.72 -4.28
C PRO A 169 17.54 -8.24 -3.42
N ASP A 170 17.31 -7.70 -2.20
CA ASP A 170 18.40 -7.19 -1.38
C ASP A 170 19.18 -8.36 -0.72
N PRO A 171 20.48 -8.52 -1.01
CA PRO A 171 21.28 -9.60 -0.43
C PRO A 171 21.34 -9.57 1.11
N GLU A 172 21.25 -8.39 1.73
CA GLU A 172 21.28 -8.27 3.19
C GLU A 172 19.97 -8.77 3.81
N ASN A 173 18.83 -8.35 3.25
CA ASN A 173 17.51 -8.84 3.63
C ASN A 173 17.40 -10.35 3.44
N SER A 174 17.79 -10.86 2.27
CA SER A 174 17.80 -12.29 1.95
C SER A 174 18.68 -13.09 2.93
N LYS A 175 19.87 -12.58 3.28
CA LYS A 175 20.74 -13.21 4.29
C LYS A 175 20.08 -13.24 5.66
N ASN A 176 19.46 -12.14 6.09
CA ASN A 176 18.75 -12.06 7.38
C ASN A 176 17.58 -13.04 7.42
N ALA A 177 16.79 -13.12 6.34
CA ALA A 177 15.69 -14.06 6.22
C ALA A 177 16.16 -15.52 6.26
N LYS A 178 17.21 -15.89 5.51
CA LYS A 178 17.79 -17.26 5.56
C LYS A 178 18.23 -17.67 6.97
N ASN A 179 18.76 -16.72 7.75
CA ASN A 179 19.13 -16.99 9.14
C ASN A 179 17.90 -17.13 10.05
N ALA A 180 16.92 -16.24 9.90
CA ALA A 180 15.68 -16.26 10.70
C ALA A 180 14.81 -17.48 10.39
N LEU A 181 14.86 -17.97 9.14
CA LEU A 181 14.02 -19.03 8.63
C LEU A 181 14.73 -20.38 8.51
N LYS A 182 15.93 -20.52 9.09
CA LYS A 182 16.79 -21.72 8.95
C LYS A 182 16.12 -23.04 9.37
N ASP A 183 15.15 -22.97 10.28
CA ASP A 183 14.46 -24.12 10.86
C ASP A 183 13.13 -24.41 10.15
N PHE A 184 12.76 -23.62 9.14
CA PHE A 184 11.55 -23.83 8.34
C PHE A 184 11.88 -24.56 7.03
N GLU A 185 11.09 -25.59 6.73
CA GLU A 185 11.20 -26.36 5.50
C GLU A 185 10.36 -25.75 4.37
N ASN A 186 10.53 -26.24 3.14
CA ASN A 186 9.73 -25.90 1.96
C ASN A 186 9.82 -24.44 1.47
N ILE A 187 10.88 -23.72 1.85
CA ILE A 187 11.15 -22.35 1.36
C ILE A 187 12.10 -22.41 0.16
N ILE A 188 11.73 -21.72 -0.92
CA ILE A 188 12.59 -21.42 -2.07
C ILE A 188 12.94 -19.94 -2.02
N TYR A 189 14.23 -19.64 -1.97
CA TYR A 189 14.75 -18.27 -1.99
C TYR A 189 15.03 -17.83 -3.43
N CYS A 190 14.39 -16.75 -3.85
CA CYS A 190 14.55 -16.12 -5.15
C CYS A 190 15.20 -14.75 -4.99
N GLU A 191 16.51 -14.67 -5.26
CA GLU A 191 17.31 -13.44 -5.14
C GLU A 191 17.10 -12.49 -6.34
N CYS A 192 15.86 -12.05 -6.51
CA CYS A 192 15.43 -11.17 -7.60
C CYS A 192 14.21 -10.35 -7.16
N ALA A 193 13.94 -9.26 -7.87
CA ALA A 193 12.68 -8.54 -7.75
C ALA A 193 11.63 -9.14 -8.68
N SER A 194 10.37 -9.10 -8.25
CA SER A 194 9.25 -9.34 -9.16
C SER A 194 8.88 -8.05 -9.91
N GLY A 195 8.64 -8.16 -11.21
CA GLY A 195 8.26 -7.03 -12.07
C GLY A 195 7.48 -7.47 -13.30
N ASP A 196 7.42 -6.64 -14.34
CA ASP A 196 6.64 -6.91 -15.55
C ASP A 196 7.43 -7.50 -16.72
N SER A 197 8.74 -7.63 -16.56
CA SER A 197 9.66 -8.18 -17.55
C SER A 197 10.96 -8.63 -16.92
N LYS A 198 11.70 -9.49 -17.61
CA LYS A 198 13.04 -9.92 -17.19
C LYS A 198 14.07 -8.87 -17.57
N GLY A 199 14.94 -8.52 -16.64
CA GLY A 199 16.03 -7.58 -16.91
C GLY A 199 16.89 -7.29 -15.69
N GLU A 200 17.74 -6.29 -15.85
CA GLU A 200 18.56 -5.73 -14.78
C GLU A 200 18.11 -4.29 -14.54
N VAL A 201 17.88 -3.95 -13.28
CA VAL A 201 17.42 -2.61 -12.87
C VAL A 201 18.28 -2.07 -11.74
N ALA A 202 18.38 -0.74 -11.67
CA ALA A 202 19.00 -0.07 -10.55
C ALA A 202 18.06 -0.10 -9.33
N PHE A 203 18.64 -0.37 -8.17
CA PHE A 203 17.91 -0.59 -6.91
C PHE A 203 18.63 0.12 -5.76
N GLU A 204 17.85 0.74 -4.90
CA GLU A 204 18.34 1.35 -3.67
C GLU A 204 18.09 0.41 -2.50
N CYS A 205 19.17 0.04 -1.80
CA CYS A 205 19.08 -0.82 -0.62
C CYS A 205 18.79 0.03 0.62
N ARG A 206 17.61 -0.16 1.21
CA ARG A 206 17.18 0.64 2.36
C ARG A 206 16.40 -0.18 3.40
N GLY A 207 16.84 -1.42 3.66
CA GLY A 207 16.16 -2.33 4.56
C GLY A 207 14.73 -2.56 4.10
N ALA A 208 13.75 -2.24 4.96
CA ALA A 208 12.33 -2.36 4.63
C ALA A 208 11.89 -1.47 3.45
N GLY A 209 12.53 -0.32 3.22
CA GLY A 209 12.15 0.62 2.16
C GLY A 209 12.95 0.51 0.86
N GLY A 210 13.54 -0.67 0.60
CA GLY A 210 14.33 -0.91 -0.61
C GLY A 210 13.44 -0.92 -1.86
N HIS A 211 13.83 -0.21 -2.92
CA HIS A 211 12.99 -0.06 -4.11
C HIS A 211 13.79 0.18 -5.40
N ILE A 212 13.13 -0.08 -6.54
CA ILE A 212 13.69 0.15 -7.88
C ILE A 212 13.70 1.66 -8.15
N THR A 213 14.87 2.20 -8.53
CA THR A 213 15.04 3.62 -8.85
C THR A 213 16.22 3.83 -9.80
N GLN A 214 16.15 4.83 -10.67
CA GLN A 214 17.21 5.14 -11.64
C GLN A 214 18.53 5.53 -10.98
N SER A 215 18.50 6.06 -9.76
CA SER A 215 19.69 6.48 -9.01
C SER A 215 20.19 5.42 -8.02
N GLY A 216 19.68 4.19 -8.09
CA GLY A 216 20.02 3.12 -7.16
C GLY A 216 21.50 2.75 -7.22
N THR A 217 22.07 2.44 -6.06
CA THR A 217 23.50 2.14 -5.92
C THR A 217 23.85 0.69 -6.29
N LYS A 218 22.87 -0.22 -6.28
CA LYS A 218 23.04 -1.61 -6.68
C LYS A 218 22.28 -1.90 -7.98
N LYS A 219 22.71 -2.97 -8.65
CA LYS A 219 21.96 -3.56 -9.75
C LYS A 219 21.44 -4.93 -9.33
N ILE A 220 20.17 -5.17 -9.62
CA ILE A 220 19.48 -6.41 -9.27
C ILE A 220 18.82 -7.00 -10.51
N ILE A 221 18.57 -8.30 -10.47
CA ILE A 221 17.72 -8.97 -11.46
C ILE A 221 16.26 -8.71 -11.11
N VAL A 222 15.48 -8.34 -12.11
CA VAL A 222 14.02 -8.35 -12.07
C VAL A 222 13.53 -9.45 -13.02
N ASP A 223 12.47 -10.15 -12.65
CA ASP A 223 11.78 -11.10 -13.52
C ASP A 223 10.27 -11.09 -13.25
N THR A 224 9.51 -11.65 -14.17
CA THR A 224 8.06 -11.83 -14.02
C THR A 224 7.77 -12.97 -13.04
N LEU A 225 6.68 -12.87 -12.28
CA LEU A 225 6.29 -13.95 -11.36
C LEU A 225 5.98 -15.24 -12.12
N ASP A 226 5.39 -15.13 -13.31
CA ASP A 226 5.15 -16.25 -14.25
C ASP A 226 6.47 -16.93 -14.71
N ASN A 227 7.61 -16.24 -14.61
CA ASN A 227 8.92 -16.82 -14.85
C ASN A 227 9.56 -17.41 -13.60
N ILE A 228 9.45 -16.72 -12.47
CA ILE A 228 10.04 -17.14 -11.20
C ILE A 228 9.40 -18.45 -10.71
N VAL A 229 8.08 -18.56 -10.82
CA VAL A 229 7.32 -19.72 -10.35
C VAL A 229 6.67 -20.42 -11.54
N LYS A 230 6.92 -21.73 -11.68
CA LYS A 230 6.40 -22.53 -12.78
C LYS A 230 5.19 -23.39 -12.42
N GLU A 231 4.97 -23.61 -11.13
CA GLU A 231 3.81 -24.34 -10.62
C GLU A 231 2.64 -23.39 -10.28
N PRO A 232 1.39 -23.87 -10.24
CA PRO A 232 0.24 -23.05 -9.87
C PRO A 232 0.40 -22.40 -8.49
N LEU A 233 0.38 -21.07 -8.46
CA LEU A 233 0.31 -20.29 -7.22
C LEU A 233 -1.12 -20.30 -6.67
N THR A 234 -1.26 -20.40 -5.36
CA THR A 234 -2.55 -20.36 -4.67
C THR A 234 -2.70 -19.15 -3.75
N PHE A 235 -1.58 -18.49 -3.41
CA PHE A 235 -1.54 -17.23 -2.67
C PHE A 235 -0.37 -16.37 -3.20
N ILE A 236 -0.63 -15.10 -3.52
CA ILE A 236 0.40 -14.11 -3.83
C ILE A 236 0.26 -12.91 -2.89
N LYS A 237 1.30 -12.62 -2.12
CA LYS A 237 1.43 -11.38 -1.33
C LYS A 237 2.38 -10.43 -2.05
N MET A 238 2.05 -9.14 -2.05
CA MET A 238 2.86 -8.08 -2.66
C MET A 238 3.00 -6.90 -1.71
N ASP A 239 4.23 -6.68 -1.24
CA ASP A 239 4.64 -5.51 -0.46
C ASP A 239 6.03 -5.11 -0.95
N ILE A 240 6.06 -4.36 -2.06
CA ILE A 240 7.27 -4.23 -2.90
C ILE A 240 7.56 -2.78 -3.27
N GLU A 241 7.26 -1.87 -2.34
CA GLU A 241 7.66 -0.47 -2.38
C GLU A 241 7.40 0.16 -3.77
N GLY A 242 6.15 0.07 -4.24
CA GLY A 242 5.67 0.72 -5.45
C GLY A 242 5.78 -0.12 -6.74
N ALA A 243 6.32 -1.34 -6.69
CA ALA A 243 6.38 -2.24 -7.85
C ALA A 243 5.12 -3.12 -8.04
N GLU A 244 4.07 -2.95 -7.24
CA GLU A 244 2.86 -3.79 -7.20
C GLU A 244 2.19 -3.87 -8.57
N SER A 245 2.01 -2.73 -9.24
CA SER A 245 1.38 -2.70 -10.57
C SER A 245 2.21 -3.45 -11.62
N ALA A 246 3.53 -3.36 -11.56
CA ALA A 246 4.42 -4.09 -12.47
C ALA A 246 4.39 -5.61 -12.18
N THR A 247 4.42 -5.99 -10.90
CA THR A 247 4.34 -7.39 -10.49
C THR A 247 3.00 -8.02 -10.83
N LEU A 248 1.88 -7.32 -10.66
CA LEU A 248 0.56 -7.79 -11.11
C LEU A 248 0.55 -8.09 -12.62
N LYS A 249 1.24 -7.27 -13.43
CA LYS A 249 1.38 -7.51 -14.87
C LYS A 249 2.27 -8.73 -15.15
N GLY A 250 3.36 -8.90 -14.42
CA GLY A 250 4.22 -10.10 -14.54
C GLY A 250 3.65 -11.37 -13.89
N ALA A 251 2.51 -11.30 -13.24
CA ALA A 251 1.79 -12.43 -12.65
C ALA A 251 0.48 -12.73 -13.39
N GLU A 252 0.25 -12.11 -14.56
CA GLU A 252 -1.04 -12.16 -15.27
C GLU A 252 -1.45 -13.60 -15.57
N ASN A 253 -0.52 -14.49 -15.97
CA ASN A 253 -0.88 -15.88 -16.26
C ASN A 253 -1.23 -16.65 -14.97
N HIS A 254 -0.52 -16.44 -13.87
CA HIS A 254 -0.92 -17.05 -12.60
C HIS A 254 -2.31 -16.59 -12.15
N ILE A 255 -2.56 -15.28 -12.21
CA ILE A 255 -3.83 -14.68 -11.79
C ILE A 255 -4.99 -15.19 -12.67
N LEU A 256 -4.81 -15.18 -13.98
CA LEU A 256 -5.83 -15.59 -14.95
C LEU A 256 -6.11 -17.10 -14.94
N ASN A 257 -5.10 -17.95 -14.75
CA ASN A 257 -5.28 -19.39 -14.89
C ASN A 257 -5.57 -20.10 -13.56
N HIS A 258 -5.05 -19.60 -12.43
CA HIS A 258 -5.10 -20.33 -11.16
C HIS A 258 -5.94 -19.64 -10.08
N LYS A 259 -6.36 -18.38 -10.30
CA LYS A 259 -7.11 -17.59 -9.32
C LYS A 259 -6.48 -17.62 -7.91
N PRO A 260 -5.17 -17.35 -7.74
CA PRO A 260 -4.56 -17.28 -6.42
C PRO A 260 -5.26 -16.22 -5.57
N LYS A 261 -5.24 -16.41 -4.26
CA LYS A 261 -5.60 -15.38 -3.29
C LYS A 261 -4.56 -14.26 -3.40
N LEU A 262 -4.99 -13.01 -3.56
CA LEU A 262 -4.08 -11.87 -3.62
C LEU A 262 -4.16 -11.08 -2.33
N ALA A 263 -3.02 -10.68 -1.79
CA ALA A 263 -2.90 -9.67 -0.73
C ALA A 263 -1.88 -8.62 -1.18
N VAL A 264 -2.36 -7.47 -1.65
CA VAL A 264 -1.54 -6.45 -2.33
C VAL A 264 -1.56 -5.16 -1.52
N CYS A 265 -0.39 -4.71 -1.07
CA CYS A 265 -0.26 -3.41 -0.42
C CYS A 265 -0.68 -2.28 -1.36
N ALA A 266 -1.46 -1.34 -0.83
CA ALA A 266 -2.14 -0.31 -1.60
C ALA A 266 -1.90 1.10 -1.02
N TYR A 267 -0.69 1.33 -0.53
CA TYR A 267 -0.34 2.54 0.21
C TYR A 267 0.95 3.23 -0.26
N HIS A 268 1.77 2.59 -1.09
CA HIS A 268 3.06 3.09 -1.53
C HIS A 268 2.97 4.32 -2.44
N LYS A 269 1.94 4.36 -3.30
CA LYS A 269 1.66 5.46 -4.22
C LYS A 269 0.26 6.03 -4.00
N PRO A 270 0.04 7.31 -4.34
CA PRO A 270 -1.27 7.95 -4.20
C PRO A 270 -2.41 7.17 -4.85
N ASP A 271 -2.18 6.68 -6.08
CA ASP A 271 -3.19 6.04 -6.94
C ASP A 271 -3.35 4.53 -6.70
N ASP A 272 -2.53 3.92 -5.84
CA ASP A 272 -2.49 2.46 -5.67
C ASP A 272 -3.86 1.85 -5.34
N ALA A 273 -4.61 2.49 -4.43
CA ALA A 273 -5.88 1.96 -3.96
C ALA A 273 -6.89 1.68 -5.08
N HIS A 274 -7.08 2.61 -6.01
CA HIS A 274 -8.02 2.41 -7.12
C HIS A 274 -7.35 1.72 -8.31
N LYS A 275 -6.09 2.05 -8.61
CA LYS A 275 -5.39 1.52 -9.78
C LYS A 275 -5.12 0.02 -9.68
N LEU A 276 -4.64 -0.46 -8.53
CA LEU A 276 -4.36 -1.88 -8.33
C LEU A 276 -5.65 -2.70 -8.33
N ALA A 277 -6.70 -2.20 -7.66
CA ALA A 277 -8.02 -2.82 -7.70
C ALA A 277 -8.57 -2.97 -9.13
N PHE A 278 -8.45 -1.91 -9.95
CA PHE A 278 -8.89 -1.96 -11.34
C PHE A 278 -8.03 -2.87 -12.20
N GLN A 279 -6.72 -2.90 -11.97
CA GLN A 279 -5.81 -3.80 -12.66
C GLN A 279 -6.15 -5.27 -12.36
N ILE A 280 -6.39 -5.62 -11.10
CA ILE A 280 -6.81 -6.96 -10.69
C ILE A 280 -8.13 -7.34 -11.37
N LYS A 281 -9.15 -6.46 -11.33
CA LYS A 281 -10.45 -6.72 -11.99
C LYS A 281 -10.35 -6.79 -13.51
N LYS A 282 -9.38 -6.10 -14.12
CA LYS A 282 -9.11 -6.19 -15.55
C LYS A 282 -8.51 -7.54 -15.92
N ILE A 283 -7.54 -8.02 -15.15
CA ILE A 283 -6.92 -9.34 -15.36
C ILE A 283 -7.97 -10.44 -15.13
N ARG A 284 -8.74 -10.32 -14.04
CA ARG A 284 -9.70 -11.35 -13.65
C ARG A 284 -10.98 -10.74 -13.03
N PRO A 285 -12.04 -10.56 -13.85
CA PRO A 285 -13.27 -9.87 -13.44
C PRO A 285 -14.08 -10.57 -12.35
N ASP A 286 -13.92 -11.87 -12.12
CA ASP A 286 -14.67 -12.65 -11.13
C ASP A 286 -14.06 -12.62 -9.72
N TYR A 287 -12.97 -11.88 -9.50
CA TYR A 287 -12.47 -11.59 -8.16
C TYR A 287 -13.43 -10.70 -7.37
N LYS A 288 -13.63 -11.06 -6.10
CA LYS A 288 -14.20 -10.21 -5.06
C LYS A 288 -13.07 -9.42 -4.41
N LEU A 289 -13.29 -8.12 -4.21
CA LEU A 289 -12.28 -7.24 -3.64
C LEU A 289 -12.62 -6.86 -2.20
N PHE A 290 -11.60 -6.86 -1.35
CA PHE A 290 -11.69 -6.42 0.04
C PHE A 290 -10.57 -5.42 0.33
N PHE A 291 -10.77 -4.57 1.32
CA PHE A 291 -9.82 -3.53 1.71
C PHE A 291 -9.69 -3.47 3.23
N ARG A 292 -8.47 -3.54 3.77
CA ARG A 292 -8.18 -3.57 5.20
C ARG A 292 -6.91 -2.77 5.52
N VAL A 293 -6.77 -2.39 6.79
CA VAL A 293 -5.57 -1.74 7.35
C VAL A 293 -5.22 -2.43 8.67
N TYR A 294 -3.96 -2.76 8.88
CA TYR A 294 -3.52 -3.57 10.03
C TYR A 294 -2.70 -2.78 11.06
N GLY A 295 -1.97 -1.74 10.64
CA GLY A 295 -1.22 -0.89 11.56
C GLY A 295 -1.30 0.61 11.27
N SER A 296 -0.44 1.35 11.97
CA SER A 296 -0.52 2.81 12.12
C SER A 296 0.53 3.61 11.34
N SER A 297 1.48 2.92 10.68
CA SER A 297 2.54 3.56 9.89
C SER A 297 1.99 4.06 8.54
N TYR A 298 1.59 5.35 8.51
CA TYR A 298 0.98 6.11 7.40
C TYR A 298 -0.20 5.50 6.62
N CYS A 299 -0.49 4.21 6.79
CA CYS A 299 -1.63 3.37 6.38
C CYS A 299 -1.10 2.08 5.73
N GLU A 300 -0.99 0.99 6.48
CA GLU A 300 -0.66 -0.36 5.96
C GLU A 300 -1.88 -0.98 5.25
N ALA A 301 -2.37 -0.29 4.23
CA ALA A 301 -3.54 -0.69 3.48
C ALA A 301 -3.25 -1.88 2.58
N VAL A 302 -4.13 -2.87 2.60
CA VAL A 302 -4.05 -4.07 1.77
C VAL A 302 -5.36 -4.24 1.01
N ILE A 303 -5.26 -4.42 -0.31
CA ILE A 303 -6.33 -4.94 -1.15
C ILE A 303 -6.20 -6.45 -1.19
N TYR A 304 -7.28 -7.14 -0.83
CA TYR A 304 -7.40 -8.58 -1.07
C TYR A 304 -8.26 -8.86 -2.29
N ALA A 305 -7.91 -9.90 -3.04
CA ALA A 305 -8.73 -10.41 -4.13
C ALA A 305 -8.91 -11.93 -4.03
N LEU A 306 -10.16 -12.39 -3.98
CA LEU A 306 -10.56 -13.80 -3.82
C LEU A 306 -11.64 -14.25 -4.81
#